data_AF-A0A0D7WY06-F1
#
_entry.id   AF-A0A0D7WY06-F1
#
_cell.length_a   1.000
_cell.length_b   1.000
_cell.length_c   1.000
_cell.angle_alpha   90.00
_cell.angle_beta   90.00
_cell.angle_gamma   90.00
#
_symmetry.space_group_name_H-M   'P 1'
#
loop_
_entity.id
_entity.type
_entity.pdbx_description
1 polymer ?
#
loop_
_entity_poly.entity_id
_entity_poly.type
_entity_poly.pdbx_seq_one_letter_code
_entity_poly.pdbx_strand_id
1 'polypeptide(L)'
;MDEWVGKGIWSGWRITTNHSITSVQGQPVLISPAGQNFRPEDIGRRYFQADLARALNRTPGAITGRLKRKTLPPFDGKDEKGRGYWNFETILPVMIRG
;
A
#
# COMPACT_ATOMS: atom_id res chain seq x y z
N MET A 1 9.64 24.59 9.07
CA MET A 1 10.16 24.76 7.69
C MET A 1 9.68 23.52 6.95
N ASP A 2 8.39 23.47 6.61
CA ASP A 2 7.72 22.16 6.51
C ASP A 2 7.05 21.98 5.15
N GLU A 3 7.76 22.37 4.12
CA GLU A 3 7.35 22.09 2.76
C GLU A 3 8.55 21.63 1.93
N TRP A 4 8.52 20.37 1.54
CA TRP A 4 9.40 19.86 0.51
C TRP A 4 8.67 19.90 -0.83
N VAL A 5 9.37 20.34 -1.88
CA VAL A 5 8.87 20.34 -3.26
C VAL A 5 9.76 19.45 -4.10
N GLY A 6 9.15 18.47 -4.76
CA GLY A 6 9.85 17.50 -5.57
C GLY A 6 10.44 18.10 -6.85
N LYS A 7 11.54 17.49 -7.31
CA LYS A 7 12.27 17.85 -8.53
C LYS A 7 12.43 16.63 -9.46
N GLY A 8 12.66 16.86 -10.75
CA GLY A 8 12.82 15.78 -11.73
C GLY A 8 11.53 14.98 -11.91
N ILE A 9 11.60 13.65 -11.79
CA ILE A 9 10.41 12.77 -11.87
C ILE A 9 9.37 13.05 -10.77
N TRP A 10 9.77 13.74 -9.70
CA TRP A 10 8.91 14.16 -8.60
C TRP A 10 8.45 15.62 -8.75
N SER A 11 8.67 16.27 -9.90
CA SER A 11 8.24 17.65 -10.11
C SER A 11 6.75 17.83 -9.85
N GLY A 12 6.39 18.86 -9.07
CA GLY A 12 5.02 19.17 -8.69
C GLY A 12 4.48 18.39 -7.49
N TRP A 13 5.20 17.37 -7.01
CA TRP A 13 4.86 16.72 -5.74
C TRP A 13 5.29 17.60 -4.57
N ARG A 14 4.50 17.61 -3.49
CA ARG A 14 4.76 18.40 -2.29
C ARG A 14 4.60 17.53 -1.05
N ILE A 15 5.44 17.71 -0.02
CA ILE A 15 5.23 17.11 1.31
C ILE A 15 5.07 18.26 2.30
N THR A 16 3.96 18.29 3.02
CA THR A 16 3.71 19.34 4.03
C THR A 16 3.00 18.81 5.28
N THR A 17 3.29 19.43 6.42
CA THR A 17 2.58 19.20 7.69
C THR A 17 1.47 20.24 7.94
N ASN A 18 1.36 21.25 7.08
CA ASN A 18 0.37 22.33 7.18
C ASN A 18 -0.76 22.10 6.16
N HIS A 19 -1.64 21.13 6.42
CA HIS A 19 -2.77 20.83 5.54
C HIS A 19 -4.02 20.48 6.34
N SER A 20 -5.19 20.96 5.91
CA SER A 20 -6.48 20.76 6.62
C SER A 20 -6.90 19.30 6.78
N ILE A 21 -6.29 18.39 6.02
CA ILE A 21 -6.54 16.94 6.07
C ILE A 21 -5.69 16.20 7.09
N THR A 22 -4.72 16.87 7.74
CA THR A 22 -3.96 16.24 8.83
C THR A 22 -4.88 16.07 10.03
N SER A 23 -5.50 14.90 10.16
CA SER A 23 -6.32 14.54 11.33
C SER A 23 -5.52 14.58 12.63
N VAL A 24 -4.19 14.55 12.54
CA VAL A 24 -3.24 14.64 13.65
C VAL A 24 -2.31 15.82 13.36
N GLN A 25 -2.27 16.80 14.26
CA GLN A 25 -1.40 17.97 14.12
C GLN A 25 0.06 17.55 13.88
N GLY A 26 0.65 18.09 12.82
CA GLY A 26 2.07 17.89 12.49
C GLY A 26 2.40 16.65 11.68
N GLN A 27 1.42 15.82 11.28
CA GLN A 27 1.72 14.69 10.39
C GLN A 27 1.98 15.15 8.95
N PRO A 28 3.07 14.70 8.31
CA PRO A 28 3.37 15.04 6.92
C PRO A 28 2.41 14.32 5.96
N VAL A 29 1.89 15.06 4.98
CA VAL A 29 1.05 14.56 3.89
C VAL A 29 1.79 14.75 2.58
N LEU A 30 1.79 13.72 1.73
CA LEU A 30 2.29 13.78 0.37
C LEU A 30 1.16 14.23 -0.57
N ILE A 31 1.41 15.25 -1.37
CA ILE A 31 0.44 15.86 -2.29
C ILE A 31 0.97 15.71 -3.70
N SER A 32 0.17 15.13 -4.58
CA SER A 32 0.48 15.01 -6.01
C SER A 32 0.33 16.34 -6.76
N PRO A 33 0.92 16.47 -7.96
CA PRO A 33 0.73 17.66 -8.81
C PRO A 33 -0.74 17.95 -9.14
N ALA A 34 -1.59 16.92 -9.15
CA ALA A 34 -3.03 17.04 -9.39
C ALA A 34 -3.83 17.47 -8.13
N GLY A 35 -3.17 17.66 -6.98
CA GLY A 35 -3.80 18.01 -5.71
C GLY A 35 -4.40 16.83 -4.94
N GLN A 36 -4.16 15.59 -5.38
CA GLN A 36 -4.54 14.42 -4.59
C GLN A 36 -3.58 14.24 -3.40
N ASN A 37 -4.16 13.99 -2.23
CA ASN A 37 -3.44 13.80 -0.97
C ASN A 37 -3.23 12.31 -0.67
N PHE A 38 -2.05 12.00 -0.16
CA PHE A 38 -1.62 10.67 0.27
C PHE A 38 -1.05 10.79 1.69
N ARG A 39 -1.70 10.12 2.63
CA ARG A 39 -1.23 9.94 4.01
C ARG A 39 -0.20 8.81 4.07
N PRO A 40 0.61 8.75 5.13
CA PRO A 40 1.46 7.58 5.38
C PRO A 40 0.66 6.26 5.35
N GLU A 41 -0.61 6.24 5.77
CA GLU A 41 -1.49 5.06 5.69
C GLU A 41 -1.87 4.66 4.26
N ASP A 42 -1.91 5.63 3.35
CA ASP A 42 -2.16 5.37 1.92
C ASP A 42 -0.92 4.77 1.24
N ILE A 43 0.26 4.97 1.85
CA ILE A 43 1.55 4.45 1.41
C ILE A 43 1.78 3.12 2.14
N GLY A 44 1.80 2.01 1.40
CA GLY A 44 1.88 0.67 2.01
C GLY A 44 0.53 0.00 2.19
N ARG A 45 -0.35 0.16 1.19
CA ARG A 45 -1.62 -0.58 1.09
C ARG A 45 -1.44 -2.05 1.49
N ARG A 46 -2.26 -2.48 2.45
CA ARG A 46 -2.38 -3.88 2.85
C ARG A 46 -3.12 -4.65 1.76
N TYR A 47 -2.52 -5.73 1.28
CA TYR A 47 -3.12 -6.65 0.33
C TYR A 47 -3.68 -7.84 1.07
N PHE A 48 -4.98 -8.05 0.97
CA PHE A 48 -5.62 -9.24 1.49
C PHE A 48 -5.69 -10.33 0.42
N GLN A 49 -6.03 -11.55 0.85
CA GLN A 49 -6.21 -12.69 -0.05
C GLN A 49 -7.15 -12.40 -1.23
N ALA A 50 -8.23 -11.65 -0.99
CA ALA A 50 -9.17 -11.26 -2.04
C ALA A 50 -8.55 -10.31 -3.06
N ASP A 51 -7.71 -9.38 -2.61
CA ASP A 51 -7.02 -8.43 -3.50
C ASP A 51 -6.00 -9.15 -4.38
N LEU A 52 -5.23 -10.08 -3.79
CA LEU A 52 -4.29 -10.91 -4.55
C LEU A 52 -5.01 -11.82 -5.56
N ALA A 53 -6.15 -12.39 -5.18
CA ALA A 53 -6.96 -13.20 -6.08
C ALA A 53 -7.43 -12.38 -7.30
N ARG A 54 -7.90 -11.16 -7.09
CA ARG A 54 -8.28 -10.23 -8.17
C ARG A 54 -7.09 -9.85 -9.04
N ALA A 55 -5.95 -9.51 -8.43
CA ALA A 55 -4.74 -9.10 -9.15
C ALA A 55 -4.23 -10.21 -10.08
N LEU A 56 -4.33 -11.48 -9.66
CA LEU A 56 -3.89 -12.64 -10.44
C LEU A 56 -4.98 -13.23 -11.34
N ASN A 57 -6.17 -12.64 -11.38
CA ASN A 57 -7.36 -13.17 -12.04
C ASN A 57 -7.66 -14.64 -11.64
N ARG A 58 -7.61 -14.94 -10.33
CA ARG A 58 -7.86 -16.26 -9.75
C ARG A 58 -8.95 -16.21 -8.69
N THR A 59 -9.44 -17.39 -8.29
CA THR A 59 -10.36 -17.52 -7.16
C THR A 59 -9.62 -17.42 -5.82
N PRO A 60 -10.28 -16.95 -4.74
CA PRO A 60 -9.68 -16.97 -3.40
C PRO A 60 -9.19 -18.37 -2.97
N GLY A 61 -9.91 -19.43 -3.36
CA GLY A 61 -9.51 -20.82 -3.09
C GLY A 61 -8.18 -21.22 -3.73
N ALA A 62 -7.87 -20.71 -4.93
CA ALA A 62 -6.57 -20.93 -5.56
C ALA A 62 -5.43 -20.29 -4.73
N ILE A 63 -5.66 -19.10 -4.16
CA ILE A 63 -4.71 -18.44 -3.26
C ILE A 63 -4.52 -19.24 -1.96
N THR A 64 -5.60 -19.76 -1.36
CA THR A 64 -5.51 -20.68 -0.21
C THR A 64 -4.67 -21.91 -0.54
N GLY A 65 -4.86 -22.49 -1.73
CA GLY A 65 -4.08 -23.64 -2.20
C GLY A 65 -2.60 -23.31 -2.39
N ARG A 66 -2.27 -22.10 -2.83
CA ARG A 66 -0.88 -21.64 -2.97
C ARG A 66 -0.21 -21.36 -1.62
N LEU A 67 -0.96 -20.80 -0.67
CA LEU A 67 -0.54 -20.63 0.73
C LEU A 67 -0.21 -21.98 1.39
N LYS A 68 -1.11 -22.97 1.29
CA LYS A 68 -0.88 -24.32 1.84
C LYS A 68 0.35 -25.01 1.25
N ARG A 69 0.60 -24.79 -0.04
CA ARG A 69 1.79 -25.31 -0.76
C ARG A 69 3.06 -24.50 -0.51
N LYS A 70 3.02 -23.46 0.32
CA LYS A 70 4.14 -22.54 0.61
C LYS A 70 4.75 -21.92 -0.66
N THR A 71 3.92 -21.72 -1.69
CA THR A 71 4.29 -21.05 -2.95
C THR A 71 3.97 -19.55 -2.94
N LEU A 72 3.40 -19.08 -1.83
CA LEU A 72 3.22 -17.67 -1.51
C LEU A 72 4.01 -17.35 -0.24
N PRO A 73 4.53 -16.11 -0.13
CA PRO A 73 5.15 -15.65 1.11
C PRO A 73 4.14 -15.70 2.28
N PRO A 74 4.63 -15.89 3.52
CA PRO A 74 3.79 -15.77 4.70
C PRO A 74 3.19 -14.36 4.79
N PHE A 75 2.10 -14.21 5.56
CA PHE A 75 1.53 -12.89 5.83
C PHE A 75 2.50 -12.03 6.65
N ASP A 76 2.58 -10.74 6.33
CA ASP A 76 3.39 -9.78 7.08
C ASP A 76 2.73 -9.41 8.41
N GLY A 77 1.40 -9.54 8.49
CA GLY A 77 0.65 -9.29 9.72
C GLY A 77 -0.81 -9.72 9.63
N LYS A 78 -1.56 -9.40 10.69
CA LYS A 78 -3.01 -9.58 10.75
C LYS A 78 -3.69 -8.25 11.07
N ASP A 79 -4.87 -8.01 10.50
CA ASP A 79 -5.70 -6.86 10.87
C ASP A 79 -6.45 -7.10 12.20
N GLU A 80 -7.21 -6.09 12.63
CA GLU A 80 -8.03 -6.13 13.86
C GLU A 80 -9.09 -7.25 13.85
N LYS A 81 -9.42 -7.79 12.67
CA LYS A 81 -10.37 -8.89 12.47
C LYS A 81 -9.66 -10.23 12.29
N GLY A 82 -8.34 -10.29 12.48
CA GLY A 82 -7.51 -11.48 12.35
C GLY A 82 -7.19 -11.90 10.92
N ARG A 83 -7.54 -11.09 9.91
CA ARG A 83 -7.26 -11.39 8.50
C ARG A 83 -5.80 -11.11 8.19
N GLY A 84 -5.11 -12.12 7.65
CA GLY A 84 -3.74 -11.97 7.18
C GLY A 84 -3.64 -10.98 6.02
N TYR A 85 -2.63 -10.12 6.06
CA TYR A 85 -2.32 -9.19 4.98
C TYR A 85 -0.85 -9.29 4.56
N TRP A 86 -0.59 -8.89 3.32
CA TRP A 86 0.75 -8.63 2.80
C TRP A 86 0.96 -7.14 2.55
N ASN A 87 2.17 -6.68 2.75
CA ASN A 87 2.65 -5.40 2.24
C ASN A 87 2.95 -5.53 0.74
N PHE A 88 2.94 -4.40 0.04
CA PHE A 88 3.19 -4.36 -1.39
C PHE A 88 4.51 -5.05 -1.77
N GLU A 89 5.60 -4.76 -1.06
CA GLU A 89 6.93 -5.29 -1.36
C GLU A 89 6.99 -6.83 -1.25
N THR A 90 6.32 -7.39 -0.24
CA THR A 90 6.27 -8.84 -0.02
C THR A 90 5.55 -9.54 -1.16
N ILE A 91 4.48 -8.94 -1.69
CA ILE A 91 3.62 -9.58 -2.69
C ILE A 91 3.92 -9.17 -4.14
N LEU A 92 4.68 -8.10 -4.35
CA LEU A 92 5.07 -7.61 -5.68
C LEU A 92 5.73 -8.70 -6.56
N PRO A 93 6.68 -9.51 -6.06
CA PRO A 93 7.29 -10.57 -6.87
C PRO A 93 6.28 -11.63 -7.34
N VAL A 94 5.22 -11.86 -6.56
CA VAL A 94 4.14 -12.79 -6.90
C VAL A 94 3.24 -12.19 -7.98
N MET A 95 2.93 -10.89 -7.88
CA MET A 95 2.07 -10.20 -8.84
C MET A 95 2.73 -10.05 -10.22
N ILE A 96 4.06 -9.89 -10.28
CA ILE A 96 4.80 -9.79 -11.55
C ILE A 96 4.94 -11.15 -12.23
N ARG A 97 5.03 -12.24 -11.47
CA ARG A 97 5.27 -13.60 -11.98
C ARG A 97 4.01 -14.44 -12.22
N GLY A 98 2.85 -13.97 -11.75
CA GLY A 98 1.60 -14.73 -11.72
C GLY A 98 0.73 -14.49 -12.93
#